data_AF-A0AAU6RRF1-F1
#
_entry.id   AF-A0AAU6RRF1-F1
#
_cell.length_a   1.000
_cell.length_b   1.000
_cell.length_c   1.000
_cell.angle_alpha   90.00
_cell.angle_beta   90.00
_cell.angle_gamma   90.00
#
_symmetry.space_group_name_H-M   'P 1'
#
loop_
_entity.id
_entity.type
_entity.pdbx_description
1 polymer ?
#
loop_
_entity_poly.entity_id
_entity_poly.type
_entity_poly.pdbx_seq_one_letter_code
_entity_poly.pdbx_strand_id
1 'polypeptide(L)'
;MSKDILIKRLLIEIQKMITTDELDDVLFYFLDNDISDTRFAYHLSIIGNEIDSIEFCEMVGSIYHFHFNYIEEAYDLAYYHY
;
A
#
# COMPACT_ATOMS: atom_id res chain seq x y z
N MET A 1 8.44 -15.16 -3.42
CA MET A 1 7.11 -15.79 -3.21
C MET A 1 6.19 -15.33 -4.36
N SER A 2 5.15 -16.06 -4.80
CA SER A 2 4.34 -15.56 -5.93
C SER A 2 3.52 -14.31 -5.52
N LYS A 3 3.62 -13.23 -6.30
CA LYS A 3 2.86 -11.96 -6.17
C LYS A 3 1.37 -12.21 -5.87
N ASP A 4 0.78 -13.19 -6.53
CA ASP A 4 -0.64 -13.53 -6.39
C ASP A 4 -1.01 -14.03 -4.99
N ILE A 5 -0.08 -14.69 -4.29
CA ILE A 5 -0.33 -15.22 -2.93
C ILE A 5 -0.37 -14.09 -1.92
N LEU A 6 0.48 -13.08 -2.11
CA LEU A 6 0.55 -11.91 -1.25
C LEU A 6 -0.70 -11.03 -1.40
N ILE A 7 -1.09 -10.73 -2.65
CA ILE A 7 -2.28 -9.93 -2.94
C ILE A 7 -3.55 -10.61 -2.40
N LYS A 8 -3.68 -11.94 -2.54
CA LYS A 8 -4.84 -12.72 -2.05
C LYS A 8 -5.11 -12.61 -0.55
N ARG A 9 -4.17 -12.07 0.25
CA ARG A 9 -4.33 -11.86 1.69
C ARG A 9 -4.93 -10.49 2.04
N LEU A 10 -5.05 -9.59 1.07
CA LEU A 10 -5.64 -8.26 1.26
C LEU A 10 -7.17 -8.32 1.26
N LEU A 11 -7.83 -7.21 1.60
CA LEU A 11 -9.27 -7.06 1.44
C LEU A 11 -9.66 -7.17 -0.04
N ILE A 12 -10.85 -7.71 -0.33
CA ILE A 12 -11.24 -8.03 -1.71
C ILE A 12 -11.35 -6.77 -2.59
N GLU A 13 -11.71 -5.64 -1.98
CA GLU A 13 -11.78 -4.32 -2.61
C GLU A 13 -10.39 -3.87 -3.05
N ILE A 14 -9.39 -3.97 -2.17
CA ILE A 14 -8.00 -3.63 -2.45
C ILE A 14 -7.38 -4.59 -3.47
N GLN A 15 -7.69 -5.89 -3.37
CA GLN A 15 -7.26 -6.87 -4.38
C GLN A 15 -7.75 -6.47 -5.77
N LYS A 16 -9.01 -6.03 -5.88
CA LYS A 16 -9.58 -5.61 -7.14
C LYS A 16 -8.82 -4.41 -7.69
N MET A 17 -8.67 -3.34 -6.91
CA MET A 17 -7.94 -2.12 -7.30
C MET A 17 -6.52 -2.42 -7.79
N ILE A 18 -5.78 -3.29 -7.08
CA ILE A 18 -4.42 -3.69 -7.47
C ILE A 18 -4.40 -4.51 -8.76
N THR A 19 -5.37 -5.39 -8.95
CA THR A 19 -5.43 -6.26 -10.15
C THR A 19 -6.00 -5.56 -11.38
N THR A 20 -6.70 -4.44 -11.19
CA THR A 20 -7.19 -3.55 -12.25
C THR A 20 -6.26 -2.36 -12.55
N ASP A 21 -5.12 -2.26 -11.86
CA ASP A 21 -4.15 -1.15 -11.97
C ASP A 21 -4.71 0.22 -11.54
N GLU A 22 -5.72 0.21 -10.67
CA GLU A 22 -6.36 1.38 -10.07
C GLU A 22 -5.68 1.71 -8.72
N LEU A 23 -4.35 1.92 -8.74
CA LEU A 23 -3.57 2.08 -7.50
C LEU A 23 -3.94 3.35 -6.71
N ASP A 24 -4.31 4.44 -7.39
CA ASP A 24 -4.77 5.68 -6.74
C ASP A 24 -6.04 5.46 -5.89
N ASP A 25 -6.90 4.53 -6.29
CA ASP A 25 -8.13 4.20 -5.56
C ASP A 25 -7.84 3.57 -4.19
N VAL A 26 -6.66 2.98 -4.00
CA VAL A 26 -6.23 2.43 -2.71
C VAL A 26 -6.06 3.54 -1.67
N LEU A 27 -5.52 4.71 -2.06
CA LEU A 27 -5.43 5.86 -1.16
C LEU A 27 -6.81 6.37 -0.78
N PHE A 28 -7.70 6.55 -1.76
CA PHE A 28 -9.08 6.99 -1.49
C PHE A 28 -9.83 6.00 -0.62
N TYR A 29 -9.61 4.70 -0.79
CA TYR A 29 -10.19 3.68 0.08
C TYR A 29 -9.77 3.85 1.54
N PHE A 30 -8.50 4.17 1.82
CA PHE A 30 -8.03 4.44 3.18
C PHE A 30 -8.70 5.69 3.78
N LEU A 31 -8.79 6.77 2.99
CA LEU A 31 -9.38 8.03 3.40
C LEU A 31 -10.89 7.88 3.66
N ASP A 32 -11.62 7.27 2.74
CA ASP A 32 -13.09 7.11 2.80
C ASP A 32 -13.54 6.19 3.93
N ASN A 33 -12.72 5.19 4.27
CA ASN A 33 -13.01 4.22 5.34
C ASN A 33 -12.31 4.54 6.67
N ASP A 34 -11.61 5.67 6.76
CA ASP A 34 -10.85 6.11 7.95
C ASP A 34 -9.97 4.97 8.54
N ILE A 35 -9.19 4.30 7.68
CA ILE A 35 -8.42 3.11 8.07
C ILE A 35 -7.21 3.53 8.91
N SER A 36 -7.35 3.54 10.23
CA SER A 36 -6.30 4.04 11.14
C SER A 36 -5.18 3.03 11.46
N ASP A 37 -5.25 1.79 10.96
CA ASP A 37 -4.25 0.74 11.24
C ASP A 37 -3.07 0.80 10.27
N THR A 38 -1.96 1.39 10.71
CA THR A 38 -0.72 1.53 9.92
C THR A 38 -0.11 0.20 9.50
N ARG A 39 -0.45 -0.92 10.17
CA ARG A 39 0.02 -2.26 9.78
C ARG A 39 -0.50 -2.67 8.40
N PHE A 40 -1.64 -2.12 7.99
CA PHE A 40 -2.19 -2.38 6.65
C PHE A 40 -1.31 -1.78 5.56
N ALA A 41 -0.90 -0.51 5.72
CA ALA A 41 0.05 0.13 4.82
C ALA A 41 1.43 -0.56 4.84
N TYR A 42 1.88 -1.02 6.01
CA TYR A 42 3.14 -1.78 6.12
C TYR A 42 3.11 -3.11 5.36
N HIS A 43 1.96 -3.80 5.37
CA HIS A 43 1.81 -4.98 4.52
C HIS A 43 1.82 -4.64 3.04
N LEU A 44 1.19 -3.53 2.64
CA LEU A 44 1.26 -3.08 1.25
C LEU A 44 2.69 -2.75 0.83
N SER A 45 3.50 -2.10 1.68
CA SER A 45 4.90 -1.79 1.36
C SER A 45 5.76 -3.04 1.18
N ILE A 46 5.56 -4.09 1.99
CA ILE A 46 6.22 -5.39 1.81
C ILE A 46 5.84 -5.98 0.44
N ILE A 47 4.57 -5.89 0.06
CA ILE A 47 4.10 -6.38 -1.24
C ILE A 47 4.77 -5.60 -2.36
N GLY A 48 4.78 -4.27 -2.30
CA GLY A 48 5.42 -3.40 -3.30
C GLY A 48 6.89 -3.75 -3.52
N ASN A 49 7.62 -4.05 -2.44
CA ASN A 49 9.01 -4.49 -2.49
C ASN A 49 9.17 -5.89 -3.11
N GLU A 50 8.36 -6.86 -2.70
CA GLU A 50 8.43 -8.24 -3.22
C GLU A 50 8.08 -8.33 -4.72
N ILE A 51 7.25 -7.41 -5.22
CA ILE A 51 6.85 -7.38 -6.64
C ILE A 51 7.71 -6.42 -7.48
N ASP A 52 8.68 -5.75 -6.86
CA ASP A 52 9.61 -4.80 -7.47
C ASP A 52 8.89 -3.74 -8.33
N SER A 53 7.82 -3.14 -7.78
CA SER A 53 7.00 -2.14 -8.47
C SER A 53 7.15 -0.76 -7.81
N ILE A 54 7.80 0.16 -8.52
CA ILE A 54 7.97 1.55 -8.09
C ILE A 54 6.60 2.20 -7.90
N GLU A 55 5.69 2.07 -8.86
CA GLU A 55 4.34 2.65 -8.82
C GLU A 55 3.55 2.15 -7.59
N PHE A 56 3.69 0.87 -7.25
CA PHE A 56 3.07 0.32 -6.03
C PHE A 56 3.68 0.94 -4.76
N CYS A 57 5.01 1.08 -4.70
CA CYS A 57 5.68 1.73 -3.58
C CYS A 57 5.31 3.22 -3.46
N GLU A 58 5.13 3.94 -4.58
CA GLU A 58 4.66 5.33 -4.60
C GLU A 58 3.23 5.46 -4.04
N MET A 59 2.34 4.53 -4.40
CA MET A 59 0.99 4.45 -3.83
C MET A 59 1.04 4.25 -2.31
N VAL A 60 1.90 3.37 -1.81
CA VAL A 60 2.03 3.15 -0.35
C VAL A 60 2.63 4.37 0.35
N GLY A 61 3.63 5.02 -0.26
CA GLY A 61 4.17 6.29 0.23
C GLY A 61 3.10 7.37 0.33
N SER A 62 2.19 7.43 -0.65
CA SER A 62 1.06 8.35 -0.65
C SER A 62 0.09 8.07 0.50
N ILE A 63 -0.19 6.81 0.82
CA ILE A 63 -0.99 6.44 2.00
C ILE A 63 -0.32 6.92 3.29
N TYR A 64 0.98 6.66 3.46
CA TYR A 64 1.71 7.14 4.64
C TYR A 64 1.72 8.66 4.77
N HIS A 65 1.88 9.36 3.64
CA HIS A 65 1.97 10.83 3.63
C HIS A 65 0.61 11.51 3.86
N PHE A 66 -0.40 11.13 3.09
CA PHE A 66 -1.69 11.83 3.04
C PHE A 66 -2.74 11.30 4.02
N HIS A 67 -2.72 10.01 4.37
CA HIS A 67 -3.71 9.43 5.29
C HIS A 67 -3.22 9.39 6.73
N PHE A 68 -1.99 8.90 6.96
CA PHE A 68 -1.44 8.78 8.32
C PHE A 68 -0.80 10.05 8.88
N ASN A 69 -0.89 11.17 8.15
CA ASN A 69 -0.37 12.49 8.50
C ASN A 69 1.12 12.52 8.84
N TYR A 70 1.93 12.94 7.87
CA TYR A 70 3.32 13.38 8.05
C TYR A 70 4.21 12.42 8.86
N ILE A 71 4.20 11.14 8.52
CA ILE A 71 5.37 10.33 8.87
C ILE A 71 6.55 10.90 8.07
N GLU A 72 7.50 11.57 8.73
CA GLU A 72 8.68 12.18 8.09
C GLU A 72 9.42 11.17 7.19
N GLU A 73 9.35 9.88 7.54
CA GLU A 73 9.97 8.74 6.88
C GLU A 73 8.98 7.95 5.99
N ALA A 74 7.89 8.57 5.51
CA ALA A 74 6.84 7.89 4.73
C ALA A 74 7.37 7.12 3.50
N TYR A 75 8.35 7.69 2.79
CA TYR A 75 8.99 7.03 1.66
C TYR A 75 9.96 5.94 2.10
N ASP A 76 10.68 6.12 3.22
CA ASP A 76 11.56 5.07 3.73
C ASP A 76 10.74 3.84 4.16
N LEU A 77 9.58 4.04 4.80
CA LEU A 77 8.65 2.97 5.14
C LEU A 77 8.04 2.28 3.92
N ALA A 78 7.82 3.02 2.83
CA ALA A 78 7.28 2.45 1.60
C ALA A 78 8.32 1.62 0.83
N TYR A 79 9.58 2.07 0.80
CA TYR A 79 10.62 1.54 -0.08
C TYR A 79 11.67 0.66 0.62
N TYR A 80 11.87 0.77 1.93
CA TYR A 80 12.97 0.09 2.62
C TYR A 80 12.45 -0.71 3.82
N HIS A 81 12.59 -2.04 3.73
CA HIS A 81 12.33 -2.98 4.83
C HIS A 81 13.66 -3.66 5.18
N TYR A 82 14.39 -3.11 6.15
CA TYR A 82 15.63 -3.70 6.68
C TYR A 82 15.36 -4.85 7.67
#